data_AF-A0A2D5ZRV3-F1
#
_entry.id   AF-A0A2D5ZRV3-F1
#
_cell.length_a   1.000
_cell.length_b   1.000
_cell.length_c   1.000
_cell.angle_alpha   90.00
_cell.angle_beta   90.00
_cell.angle_gamma   90.00
#
_symmetry.space_group_name_H-M   'P 1'
#
loop_
_entity.id
_entity.type
_entity.pdbx_description
1 polymer ?
#
loop_
_entity_poly.entity_id
_entity_poly.type
_entity_poly.pdbx_seq_one_letter_code
_entity_poly.pdbx_strand_id
1 'polypeptide(L)'
;MELPRDVRERFREHGREGGRARAARMSSADKVAIARRAAVCRWTRERFGASSFAALGLPGGEIVDAGLADLAADKETPESLLVSLAAPRLRREGVPLARVNDKPEKRLYGMLSESEGDLAHARYNAYLRQIVSFADACALARIDRNRCAT
;
A
#
# COMPACT_ATOMS: atom_id res chain seq x y z
N MET A 1 -21.72 3.84 -25.52
CA MET A 1 -21.15 3.92 -26.87
C MET A 1 -19.80 3.21 -26.83
N GLU A 2 -19.72 1.96 -27.32
CA GLU A 2 -18.45 1.24 -27.37
C GLU A 2 -17.61 1.74 -28.56
N LEU A 3 -16.35 2.06 -28.30
CA LEU A 3 -15.43 2.47 -29.36
C LEU A 3 -15.13 1.30 -30.31
N PRO A 4 -15.03 1.55 -31.62
CA PRO A 4 -14.55 0.59 -32.60
C PRO A 4 -13.22 -0.07 -32.18
N ARG A 5 -13.02 -1.35 -32.54
CA ARG A 5 -11.88 -2.16 -32.09
C ARG A 5 -10.54 -1.55 -32.49
N ASP A 6 -10.44 -1.09 -33.73
CA ASP A 6 -9.31 -0.38 -34.32
C ASP A 6 -8.95 0.89 -33.54
N VAL A 7 -9.96 1.67 -33.14
CA VAL A 7 -9.77 2.87 -32.32
C VAL A 7 -9.21 2.49 -30.94
N ARG A 8 -9.79 1.48 -30.28
CA ARG A 8 -9.29 0.98 -28.98
C ARG A 8 -7.85 0.46 -29.09
N GLU A 9 -7.52 -0.22 -30.17
CA GLU A 9 -6.17 -0.74 -30.42
C GLU A 9 -5.16 0.39 -30.60
N ARG A 10 -5.50 1.42 -31.38
CA ARG A 10 -4.67 2.61 -31.58
C ARG A 10 -4.45 3.38 -30.26
N PHE A 11 -5.47 3.51 -29.41
CA PHE A 11 -5.32 4.08 -28.07
C PHE A 11 -4.40 3.25 -27.17
N ARG A 12 -4.51 1.91 -27.22
CA ARG A 12 -3.61 1.02 -26.47
C ARG A 12 -2.16 1.17 -26.95
N GLU A 13 -1.94 1.28 -28.25
CA GLU A 13 -0.62 1.49 -28.82
C GLU A 13 -0.02 2.84 -28.39
N HIS A 14 -0.76 3.94 -28.52
CA HIS A 14 -0.32 5.26 -28.05
C HIS A 14 -0.05 5.26 -26.54
N GLY A 15 -0.88 4.56 -25.75
CA GLY A 15 -0.66 4.38 -24.32
C GLY A 15 0.63 3.62 -24.00
N ARG A 16 0.93 2.56 -24.76
CA ARG A 16 2.19 1.79 -24.62
C ARG A 16 3.39 2.65 -25.00
N GLU A 17 3.30 3.41 -26.09
CA GLU A 17 4.38 4.30 -26.52
C GLU A 17 4.64 5.43 -25.52
N GLY A 18 3.59 6.12 -25.08
CA GLY A 18 3.70 7.14 -24.04
C GLY A 18 4.21 6.57 -22.70
N GLY A 19 3.81 5.34 -22.35
CA GLY A 19 4.33 4.62 -21.19
C GLY A 19 5.83 4.33 -21.31
N ARG A 20 6.30 3.86 -22.47
CA ARG A 20 7.73 3.65 -22.76
C ARG A 20 8.53 4.95 -22.69
N ALA A 21 8.02 6.02 -23.30
CA ALA A 21 8.67 7.33 -23.27
C ALA A 21 8.77 7.90 -21.85
N ARG A 22 7.73 7.73 -21.03
CA ARG A 22 7.76 8.10 -19.60
C ARG A 22 8.80 7.28 -18.85
N ALA A 23 8.78 5.95 -19.00
CA ALA A 23 9.74 5.06 -18.36
C ALA A 23 11.19 5.38 -18.77
N ALA A 24 11.44 5.78 -20.02
CA ALA A 24 12.78 6.16 -20.48
C ALA A 24 13.36 7.36 -19.71
N ARG A 25 12.50 8.27 -19.21
CA ARG A 25 12.90 9.45 -18.42
C ARG A 25 13.04 9.18 -16.92
N MET A 26 12.63 8.00 -16.46
CA MET A 26 12.58 7.67 -15.04
C MET A 26 13.87 7.05 -14.53
N SER A 27 14.24 7.38 -13.29
CA SER A 27 15.30 6.68 -12.59
C SER A 27 14.92 5.21 -12.37
N SER A 28 15.92 4.35 -12.18
CA SER A 28 15.69 2.94 -11.85
C SER A 28 14.90 2.79 -10.54
N ALA A 29 15.14 3.66 -9.55
CA ALA A 29 14.41 3.67 -8.29
C ALA A 29 12.91 3.96 -8.51
N ASP A 30 12.57 4.94 -9.34
CA ASP A 30 11.17 5.27 -9.60
C ASP A 30 10.44 4.16 -10.36
N LYS A 31 11.13 3.47 -11.28
CA LYS A 31 10.58 2.29 -11.98
C LYS A 31 10.25 1.17 -10.99
N VAL A 32 11.16 0.89 -10.06
CA VAL A 32 10.97 -0.10 -9.00
C VAL A 32 9.79 0.30 -8.10
N ALA A 33 9.70 1.56 -7.70
CA ALA A 33 8.61 2.06 -6.87
C ALA A 33 7.24 1.92 -7.55
N ILE A 34 7.14 2.27 -8.84
CA ILE A 34 5.92 2.06 -9.63
C ILE A 34 5.57 0.57 -9.71
N ALA A 35 6.54 -0.29 -9.99
CA ALA A 35 6.29 -1.73 -10.09
C ALA A 35 5.78 -2.33 -8.77
N ARG A 36 6.38 -1.94 -7.64
CA ARG A 36 5.96 -2.35 -6.29
C ARG A 36 4.54 -1.88 -5.97
N ARG A 37 4.22 -0.60 -6.22
CA ARG A 37 2.86 -0.06 -6.06
C ARG A 37 1.84 -0.82 -6.92
N ALA A 38 2.18 -1.09 -8.18
CA ALA A 38 1.32 -1.84 -9.09
C ALA A 38 1.11 -3.29 -8.63
N ALA A 39 2.11 -3.92 -7.99
CA ALA A 39 1.96 -5.25 -7.41
C ALA A 39 0.94 -5.26 -6.26
N VAL A 40 1.01 -4.28 -5.34
CA VAL A 40 0.03 -4.11 -4.26
C VAL A 40 -1.37 -3.87 -4.83
N CYS A 41 -1.54 -2.92 -5.74
CA CYS A 41 -2.86 -2.62 -6.32
C CYS A 41 -3.47 -3.83 -7.06
N ARG A 42 -2.66 -4.58 -7.82
CA ARG A 42 -3.14 -5.80 -8.50
C ARG A 42 -3.54 -6.86 -7.49
N TRP A 43 -2.71 -7.10 -6.49
CA TRP A 43 -3.01 -8.06 -5.43
C TRP A 43 -4.29 -7.69 -4.67
N THR A 44 -4.48 -6.42 -4.29
CA THR A 44 -5.70 -5.97 -3.58
C THR A 44 -6.93 -6.15 -4.46
N ARG A 45 -6.84 -5.85 -5.75
CA ARG A 45 -7.93 -6.04 -6.70
C ARG A 45 -8.27 -7.51 -6.90
N GLU A 46 -7.28 -8.36 -7.09
CA GLU A 46 -7.47 -9.80 -7.28
C GLU A 46 -8.04 -10.45 -6.01
N ARG A 47 -7.56 -10.05 -4.84
CA ARG A 47 -7.96 -10.65 -3.56
C ARG A 47 -9.33 -10.16 -3.08
N PHE A 48 -9.59 -8.85 -3.17
CA PHE A 48 -10.75 -8.23 -2.55
C PHE A 48 -11.71 -7.56 -3.54
N GLY A 49 -11.37 -7.45 -4.82
CA GLY A 49 -12.20 -6.76 -5.81
C GLY A 49 -12.16 -5.23 -5.72
N ALA A 50 -11.23 -4.67 -4.94
CA ALA A 50 -11.10 -3.22 -4.71
C ALA A 50 -9.75 -2.67 -5.17
N SER A 51 -9.69 -1.37 -5.41
CA SER A 51 -8.47 -0.69 -5.87
C SER A 51 -7.43 -0.46 -4.77
N SER A 52 -7.86 -0.41 -3.51
CA SER A 52 -7.01 -0.13 -2.34
C SER A 52 -7.73 -0.59 -1.06
N PHE A 53 -7.04 -0.55 0.09
CA PHE A 53 -7.69 -0.88 1.36
C PHE A 53 -8.65 0.21 1.86
N ALA A 54 -8.33 1.48 1.59
CA ALA A 54 -9.27 2.59 1.83
C ALA A 54 -10.57 2.41 1.03
N ALA A 55 -10.48 1.96 -0.22
CA ALA A 55 -11.67 1.68 -1.04
C ALA A 55 -12.53 0.51 -0.52
N LEU A 56 -11.95 -0.38 0.28
CA LEU A 56 -12.70 -1.43 0.99
C LEU A 56 -13.40 -0.92 2.26
N GLY A 57 -13.05 0.29 2.72
CA GLY A 57 -13.57 0.84 3.97
C GLY A 57 -12.98 0.17 5.22
N LEU A 58 -11.79 -0.46 5.12
CA LEU A 58 -11.14 -1.05 6.30
C LEU A 58 -10.63 0.07 7.23
N PRO A 59 -10.77 -0.09 8.57
CA PRO A 59 -10.25 0.90 9.51
C PRO A 59 -8.74 1.05 9.35
N GLY A 60 -8.26 2.27 9.11
CA GLY A 60 -6.84 2.54 8.86
C GLY A 60 -6.34 2.13 7.47
N GLY A 61 -7.23 1.80 6.54
CA GLY A 61 -6.87 1.45 5.16
C GLY A 61 -6.11 2.57 4.45
N GLU A 62 -6.47 3.83 4.70
CA GLU A 62 -5.79 5.00 4.15
C GLU A 62 -4.33 5.12 4.61
N ILE A 63 -4.07 4.84 5.89
CA ILE A 63 -2.72 4.85 6.47
C ILE A 63 -1.88 3.72 5.89
N VAL A 64 -2.46 2.54 5.74
CA VAL A 64 -1.77 1.38 5.16
C VAL A 64 -1.48 1.59 3.69
N ASP A 65 -2.44 2.10 2.91
CA ASP A 65 -2.26 2.43 1.50
C ASP A 65 -1.11 3.47 1.32
N ALA A 66 -1.07 4.50 2.16
CA ALA A 66 0.02 5.48 2.19
C ALA A 66 1.37 4.84 2.55
N GLY A 67 1.42 4.05 3.62
CA GLY A 67 2.66 3.41 4.06
C GLY A 67 3.21 2.39 3.05
N LEU A 68 2.35 1.66 2.34
CA LEU A 68 2.74 0.77 1.25
C LEU A 68 3.32 1.55 0.06
N ALA A 69 2.73 2.71 -0.24
CA ALA A 69 3.25 3.62 -1.26
C ALA A 69 4.63 4.18 -0.89
N ASP A 70 4.84 4.55 0.37
CA ASP A 70 6.12 5.07 0.86
C ASP A 70 7.19 3.99 0.90
N LEU A 71 6.87 2.78 1.39
CA LEU A 71 7.78 1.63 1.33
C LEU A 71 8.14 1.25 -0.11
N ALA A 72 7.19 1.35 -1.04
CA ALA A 72 7.49 1.10 -2.45
C ALA A 72 8.53 2.08 -2.99
N ALA A 73 8.49 3.34 -2.54
CA ALA A 73 9.42 4.40 -2.89
C ALA A 73 10.69 4.45 -2.00
N ASP A 74 10.90 3.46 -1.13
CA ASP A 74 11.98 3.43 -0.14
C ASP A 74 12.04 4.73 0.72
N LYS A 75 10.87 5.30 1.04
CA LYS A 75 10.73 6.48 1.89
C LYS A 75 10.44 6.07 3.33
N GLU A 76 11.13 6.70 4.27
CA GLU A 76 10.91 6.52 5.69
C GLU A 76 9.95 7.60 6.21
N THR A 77 8.68 7.23 6.31
CA THR A 77 7.57 8.04 6.87
C THR A 77 6.92 7.32 8.04
N PRO A 78 6.16 8.02 8.92
CA PRO A 78 5.40 7.38 10.00
C PRO A 78 4.52 6.22 9.51
N GLU A 79 3.86 6.38 8.36
CA GLU A 79 3.00 5.39 7.74
C GLU A 79 3.81 4.17 7.25
N SER A 80 4.96 4.39 6.60
CA SER A 80 5.85 3.31 6.15
C SER A 80 6.43 2.50 7.32
N LEU A 81 6.70 3.16 8.44
CA LEU A 81 7.19 2.56 9.67
C LEU A 81 6.08 1.74 10.34
N LEU A 82 4.85 2.24 10.33
CA LEU A 82 3.68 1.51 10.83
C LEU A 82 3.39 0.25 10.00
N VAL A 83 3.46 0.34 8.67
CA VAL A 83 3.35 -0.84 7.79
C VAL A 83 4.49 -1.83 8.03
N SER A 84 5.71 -1.32 8.31
CA SER A 84 6.85 -2.17 8.68
C SER A 84 6.64 -2.89 10.02
N LEU A 85 6.02 -2.24 11.01
CA LEU A 85 5.62 -2.87 12.28
C LEU A 85 4.61 -4.01 12.06
N ALA A 86 3.60 -3.78 11.21
CA ALA A 86 2.59 -4.78 10.91
C ALA A 86 3.01 -5.83 9.86
N ALA A 87 4.23 -5.73 9.33
CA ALA A 87 4.71 -6.58 8.24
C ALA A 87 4.54 -8.09 8.49
N PRO A 88 4.79 -8.65 9.70
CA PRO A 88 4.55 -10.07 9.95
C PRO A 88 3.09 -10.49 9.70
N ARG A 89 2.13 -9.67 10.14
CA ARG A 89 0.69 -9.93 9.96
C ARG A 89 0.28 -9.74 8.51
N LEU A 90 0.72 -8.66 7.86
CA LEU A 90 0.40 -8.38 6.46
C LEU A 90 0.96 -9.43 5.49
N ARG A 91 2.19 -9.92 5.75
CA ARG A 91 2.79 -11.03 4.98
C ARG A 91 1.99 -12.31 5.13
N ARG A 92 1.48 -12.60 6.33
CA ARG A 92 0.63 -13.77 6.58
C ARG A 92 -0.66 -13.73 5.75
N GLU A 93 -1.23 -12.54 5.55
CA GLU A 93 -2.42 -12.38 4.70
C GLU A 93 -2.09 -12.35 3.20
N GLY A 94 -0.79 -12.32 2.83
CA GLY A 94 -0.29 -12.41 1.46
C GLY A 94 0.04 -11.07 0.80
N VAL A 95 0.03 -9.96 1.54
CA VAL A 95 0.30 -8.62 0.99
C VAL A 95 1.73 -8.55 0.43
N PRO A 96 1.94 -8.11 -0.82
CA PRO A 96 3.28 -7.98 -1.40
C PRO A 96 3.97 -6.73 -0.83
N LEU A 97 4.74 -6.92 0.25
CA LEU A 97 5.51 -5.85 0.88
C LEU A 97 6.87 -5.66 0.21
N ALA A 98 7.27 -4.39 0.06
CA ALA A 98 8.65 -4.02 -0.25
C ALA A 98 9.59 -4.29 0.95
N ARG A 99 10.84 -3.83 0.87
CA ARG A 99 11.77 -3.90 2.01
C ARG A 99 11.17 -3.10 3.17
N VAL A 100 11.08 -3.72 4.33
CA VAL A 100 10.61 -3.07 5.55
C VAL A 100 11.74 -2.26 6.18
N ASN A 101 11.37 -1.20 6.90
CA ASN A 101 12.34 -0.37 7.60
C ASN A 101 12.94 -1.12 8.80
N ASP A 102 14.21 -0.86 9.08
CA ASP A 102 14.92 -1.45 10.22
C ASP A 102 14.56 -0.75 11.54
N LYS A 103 14.25 -1.53 12.59
CA LYS A 103 13.84 -1.03 13.91
C LYS A 103 12.68 -0.02 13.83
N PRO A 104 11.55 -0.37 13.17
CA PRO A 104 10.52 0.60 12.83
C PRO A 104 9.85 1.22 14.05
N GLU A 105 9.77 0.47 15.17
CA GLU A 105 9.23 0.96 16.44
C GLU A 105 9.98 2.18 16.98
N LYS A 106 11.30 2.02 17.14
CA LYS A 106 12.16 3.07 17.70
C LYS A 106 12.19 4.30 16.79
N ARG A 107 12.22 4.09 15.47
CA ARG A 107 12.20 5.18 14.48
C ARG A 107 10.88 5.93 14.48
N LEU A 108 9.75 5.22 14.53
CA LEU A 108 8.43 5.85 14.58
C LEU A 108 8.28 6.69 15.85
N TYR A 109 8.65 6.13 17.00
CA TYR A 109 8.60 6.88 18.24
C TYR A 109 9.51 8.11 18.21
N GLY A 110 10.75 7.98 17.69
CA GLY A 110 11.67 9.10 17.51
C GLY A 110 11.09 10.23 16.65
N MET A 111 10.54 9.90 15.48
CA MET A 111 9.89 10.90 14.60
C MET A 111 8.73 11.60 15.28
N LEU A 112 7.87 10.85 15.99
CA LEU A 112 6.73 11.42 16.70
C LEU A 112 7.17 12.29 17.89
N SER A 113 8.21 11.88 18.61
CA SER A 113 8.79 12.68 19.70
C SER A 113 9.36 14.00 19.21
N GLU A 114 10.00 14.00 18.04
CA GLU A 114 10.53 15.22 17.42
C GLU A 114 9.42 16.15 16.92
N SER A 115 8.32 15.60 16.36
CA SER A 115 7.25 16.42 15.77
C SER A 115 6.15 16.83 16.74
N GLU A 116 5.78 15.98 17.71
CA GLU A 116 4.60 16.15 18.57
C GLU A 116 4.94 16.25 20.08
N GLY A 117 6.21 16.14 20.48
CA GLY A 117 6.66 16.32 21.85
C GLY A 117 5.88 15.46 22.85
N ASP A 118 5.20 16.11 23.81
CA ASP A 118 4.43 15.45 24.86
C ASP A 118 3.27 14.58 24.33
N LEU A 119 2.78 14.84 23.12
CA LEU A 119 1.70 14.06 22.50
C LEU A 119 2.20 12.80 21.77
N ALA A 120 3.52 12.65 21.59
CA ALA A 120 4.11 11.55 20.83
C ALA A 120 3.64 10.17 21.30
N HIS A 121 3.57 9.97 22.62
CA HIS A 121 3.12 8.70 23.18
C HIS A 121 1.64 8.41 22.87
N ALA A 122 0.77 9.42 22.96
CA ALA A 122 -0.64 9.28 22.64
C ALA A 122 -0.85 8.96 21.14
N ARG A 123 -0.11 9.66 20.27
CA ARG A 123 -0.13 9.44 18.82
C ARG A 123 0.38 8.06 18.43
N TYR A 124 1.50 7.64 19.02
CA TYR A 124 2.08 6.32 18.85
C TYR A 124 1.06 5.22 19.21
N ASN A 125 0.42 5.32 20.38
CA ASN A 125 -0.60 4.37 20.81
C ASN A 125 -1.86 4.40 19.94
N ALA A 126 -2.21 5.55 19.35
CA ALA A 126 -3.31 5.65 18.39
C ALA A 126 -2.97 4.87 17.11
N TYR A 127 -1.78 5.07 16.55
CA TYR A 127 -1.33 4.35 15.37
C TYR A 127 -1.22 2.84 15.59
N LEU A 128 -0.70 2.40 16.75
CA LEU A 128 -0.66 0.98 17.08
C LEU A 128 -2.06 0.36 17.12
N ARG A 129 -3.03 1.04 17.74
CA ARG A 129 -4.41 0.54 17.78
C ARG A 129 -5.03 0.50 16.39
N GLN A 130 -4.78 1.53 15.58
CA GLN A 130 -5.30 1.61 14.21
C GLN A 130 -4.73 0.49 13.33
N ILE A 131 -3.42 0.19 13.41
CA ILE A 131 -2.81 -0.86 12.59
C ILE A 131 -3.22 -2.27 13.05
N VAL A 132 -3.43 -2.48 14.35
CA VAL A 132 -3.98 -3.74 14.88
C VAL A 132 -5.40 -3.96 14.37
N SER A 133 -6.26 -2.94 14.49
CA SER A 133 -7.64 -2.96 13.99
C SER A 133 -7.68 -3.24 12.48
N PHE A 134 -6.81 -2.58 11.71
CA PHE A 134 -6.64 -2.85 10.28
C PHE A 134 -6.31 -4.32 10.01
N ALA A 135 -5.31 -4.87 10.70
CA ALA A 135 -4.84 -6.24 10.46
C ALA A 135 -5.92 -7.28 10.77
N ASP A 136 -6.72 -7.04 11.81
CA ASP A 136 -7.89 -7.86 12.14
C ASP A 136 -8.98 -7.76 11.05
N ALA A 137 -9.32 -6.55 10.62
CA ALA A 137 -10.31 -6.31 9.57
C ALA A 137 -9.89 -6.92 8.22
N CYS A 138 -8.61 -6.83 7.86
CA CYS A 138 -8.05 -7.42 6.65
C CYS A 138 -8.14 -8.96 6.67
N ALA A 139 -7.83 -9.58 7.81
CA ALA A 139 -7.97 -11.02 7.99
C ALA A 139 -9.43 -11.47 7.87
N LEU A 140 -10.38 -10.73 8.47
CA LEU A 140 -11.81 -11.01 8.36
C LEU A 140 -12.33 -10.87 6.92
N ALA A 141 -12.01 -9.76 6.25
CA ALA A 141 -12.39 -9.53 4.86
C ALA A 141 -11.89 -10.64 3.92
N ARG A 142 -10.70 -11.19 4.21
CA ARG A 142 -10.15 -12.33 3.48
C ARG A 142 -10.95 -13.62 3.72
N ILE A 143 -11.34 -13.88 4.96
CA ILE A 143 -12.14 -15.06 5.32
C ILE A 143 -13.53 -14.99 4.68
N ASP A 144 -14.20 -13.84 4.75
CA ASP A 144 -15.53 -13.67 4.18
C ASP A 144 -15.54 -13.84 2.67
N ARG A 145 -14.54 -13.31 1.95
CA ARG A 145 -14.39 -13.54 0.52
C ARG A 145 -14.19 -15.01 0.16
N ASN A 146 -13.45 -15.76 0.98
CA ASN A 146 -13.26 -17.19 0.76
C ASN A 146 -14.56 -17.98 1.00
N ARG A 147 -15.41 -17.55 1.96
CA ARG A 147 -16.72 -18.18 2.24
C ARG A 147 -17.75 -17.94 1.14
N CYS A 148 -17.75 -16.75 0.51
CA CYS A 148 -18.65 -16.46 -0.60
C CYS A 148 -18.24 -17.11 -1.94
N ALA A 149 -17.03 -17.68 -2.02
CA ALA A 149 -16.50 -18.32 -3.22
C ALA A 149 -16.71 -19.85 -3.26
N THR A 150 -17.26 -20.43 -2.19
CA THR A 150 -17.66 -21.84 -2.05
C THR A 150 -19.17 -21.98 -2.06
#